data_AF-A0A847U0N2-F1
#
_entry.id   AF-A0A847U0N2-F1
#
_cell.length_a   1.000
_cell.length_b   1.000
_cell.length_c   1.000
_cell.angle_alpha   90.00
_cell.angle_beta   90.00
_cell.angle_gamma   90.00
#
_symmetry.space_group_name_H-M   'P 1'
#
loop_
_entity.id
_entity.type
_entity.pdbx_description
1 polymer ?
#
loop_
_entity_poly.entity_id
_entity_poly.type
_entity_poly.pdbx_seq_one_letter_code
_entity_poly.pdbx_strand_id
1 'polypeptide(L)'
;MLEAMPEIEITDTQQDDLTSIREDLEDAFIETYGHIRTQDVIDYLLDTYTPPDQLEDEHGLSRTDYERIASAEYPELQHIASEVPEVPGSGIEADEMRGKLLAALGTSELADRLADIEPEKRANERGEEVAAGPTMLGDTPDDGRSAAQPDASTQTTSSSDTSESAGAAESNSAADDTPSDTLSAANRLLTEHDEKWTRSAENDEPYEVTLPDGSTVSARTKDDVRKLLFQNY
;
A
#
# COMPACT_ATOMS: atom_id res chain seq x y z
N MET A 1 -31.85 -9.79 -1.63
CA MET A 1 -30.81 -10.83 -1.60
C MET A 1 -29.53 -10.07 -1.35
N LEU A 2 -29.04 -10.06 -0.10
CA LEU A 2 -27.77 -9.38 0.22
C LEU A 2 -26.67 -10.27 -0.34
N GLU A 3 -26.00 -9.83 -1.42
CA GLU A 3 -24.77 -10.46 -1.87
C GLU A 3 -23.79 -10.44 -0.70
N ALA A 4 -23.33 -11.61 -0.28
CA ALA A 4 -22.24 -11.71 0.68
C ALA A 4 -21.01 -11.07 0.03
N MET A 5 -20.36 -10.13 0.74
CA MET A 5 -19.13 -9.55 0.24
C MET A 5 -18.08 -10.66 0.12
N PRO A 6 -17.40 -10.78 -1.04
CA PRO A 6 -16.35 -11.76 -1.20
C PRO A 6 -15.22 -11.50 -0.21
N GLU A 7 -14.76 -12.55 0.45
CA GLU A 7 -13.61 -12.50 1.37
C GLU A 7 -12.32 -12.85 0.60
N ILE A 8 -11.25 -12.12 0.88
CA ILE A 8 -9.92 -12.33 0.31
C ILE A 8 -8.96 -12.56 1.47
N GLU A 9 -8.26 -13.70 1.45
CA GLU A 9 -7.18 -14.01 2.39
C GLU A 9 -5.90 -13.30 1.95
N ILE A 10 -5.26 -12.59 2.88
CA ILE A 10 -3.99 -11.88 2.66
C ILE A 10 -2.91 -12.45 3.60
N THR A 11 -1.65 -12.28 3.22
CA THR A 11 -0.53 -12.66 4.10
C THR A 11 -0.34 -11.65 5.23
N ASP A 12 0.30 -12.07 6.32
CA ASP A 12 0.63 -11.17 7.44
C ASP A 12 1.47 -9.97 6.97
N THR A 13 2.42 -10.20 6.04
CA THR A 13 3.23 -9.12 5.45
C THR A 13 2.37 -8.13 4.67
N GLN A 14 1.40 -8.60 3.88
CA GLN A 14 0.47 -7.71 3.17
C GLN A 14 -0.40 -6.92 4.15
N GLN A 15 -0.78 -7.53 5.27
CA GLN A 15 -1.53 -6.86 6.32
C GLN A 15 -0.70 -5.76 7.01
N ASP A 16 0.58 -6.04 7.28
CA ASP A 16 1.53 -5.07 7.84
C ASP A 16 1.75 -3.90 6.86
N ASP A 17 1.95 -4.20 5.57
CA ASP A 17 2.12 -3.18 4.52
C ASP A 17 0.87 -2.28 4.40
N LEU A 18 -0.33 -2.87 4.36
CA LEU A 18 -1.59 -2.12 4.34
C LEU A 18 -1.79 -1.28 5.60
N THR A 19 -1.31 -1.77 6.76
CA THR A 19 -1.36 -1.03 8.02
C THR A 19 -0.44 0.18 7.99
N SER A 20 0.79 0.03 7.46
CA SER A 20 1.72 1.15 7.30
C SER A 20 1.14 2.22 6.36
N ILE A 21 0.59 1.81 5.21
CA ILE A 21 -0.02 2.76 4.25
C ILE A 21 -1.21 3.47 4.90
N ARG A 22 -2.02 2.75 5.69
CA ARG A 22 -3.13 3.35 6.43
C ARG A 22 -2.65 4.46 7.36
N GLU A 23 -1.62 4.20 8.16
CA GLU A 23 -1.07 5.16 9.11
C GLU A 23 -0.53 6.41 8.38
N ASP A 24 0.19 6.21 7.27
CA ASP A 24 0.67 7.32 6.43
C ASP A 24 -0.48 8.17 5.87
N LEU A 25 -1.56 7.52 5.42
CA LEU A 25 -2.75 8.22 4.90
C LEU A 25 -3.53 8.92 6.02
N GLU A 26 -3.60 8.33 7.21
CA GLU A 26 -4.22 8.95 8.38
C GLU A 26 -3.46 10.22 8.75
N ASP A 27 -2.14 10.15 8.89
CA ASP A 27 -1.31 11.30 9.21
C ASP A 27 -1.37 12.41 8.14
N ALA A 28 -1.48 12.02 6.85
CA ALA A 28 -1.48 12.97 5.74
C ALA A 28 -2.83 13.66 5.52
N PHE A 29 -3.95 12.94 5.66
CA PHE A 29 -5.27 13.41 5.21
C PHE A 29 -6.30 13.53 6.31
N ILE A 30 -6.06 12.93 7.47
CA ILE A 30 -7.04 12.84 8.55
C ILE A 30 -6.48 13.56 9.78
N GLU A 31 -7.14 14.66 10.16
CA GLU A 31 -6.83 15.33 11.43
C GLU A 31 -7.33 14.51 12.63
N THR A 32 -7.11 15.03 13.84
CA THR A 32 -7.19 14.39 15.18
C THR A 32 -8.34 13.41 15.51
N TYR A 33 -9.40 13.30 14.69
CA TYR A 33 -10.60 12.50 15.00
C TYR A 33 -11.10 11.56 13.89
N GLY A 34 -10.38 11.39 12.78
CA GLY A 34 -10.75 10.38 11.80
C GLY A 34 -9.87 9.13 11.87
N HIS A 35 -10.34 8.06 11.25
CA HIS A 35 -9.58 6.85 10.99
C HIS A 35 -9.90 6.35 9.58
N ILE A 36 -8.94 5.71 8.94
CA ILE A 36 -9.06 5.13 7.62
C ILE A 36 -9.30 3.63 7.78
N ARG A 37 -10.28 3.08 7.06
CA ARG A 37 -10.52 1.63 7.06
C ARG A 37 -9.57 0.98 6.07
N THR A 38 -9.27 -0.29 6.26
CA THR A 38 -8.48 -1.07 5.30
C THR A 38 -9.08 -1.03 3.89
N GLN A 39 -10.41 -0.99 3.79
CA GLN A 39 -11.08 -0.88 2.49
C GLN A 39 -10.81 0.47 1.80
N ASP A 40 -10.72 1.56 2.56
CA ASP A 40 -10.41 2.89 2.01
C ASP A 40 -8.95 2.93 1.49
N VAL A 41 -8.02 2.22 2.14
CA VAL A 41 -6.64 2.05 1.66
C VAL A 41 -6.61 1.30 0.34
N ILE A 42 -7.38 0.20 0.24
CA ILE A 42 -7.48 -0.57 -1.00
C ILE A 42 -8.08 0.28 -2.11
N ASP A 43 -9.15 1.02 -1.83
CA ASP A 43 -9.77 1.92 -2.81
C ASP A 43 -8.79 3.00 -3.27
N TYR A 44 -8.00 3.59 -2.36
CA TYR A 44 -6.93 4.53 -2.70
C TYR A 44 -5.87 3.91 -3.61
N LEU A 45 -5.41 2.69 -3.30
CA LEU A 45 -4.43 1.98 -4.13
C LEU A 45 -4.98 1.65 -5.52
N LEU A 46 -6.26 1.31 -5.62
CA LEU A 46 -6.93 1.03 -6.89
C LEU A 46 -7.15 2.29 -7.72
N ASP A 47 -7.50 3.42 -7.09
CA ASP A 47 -7.70 4.70 -7.76
C ASP A 47 -6.37 5.31 -8.25
N THR A 48 -5.29 5.07 -7.50
CA THR A 48 -3.94 5.53 -7.86
C THR A 48 -3.24 4.57 -8.84
N TYR A 49 -3.77 3.35 -9.03
CA TYR A 49 -3.17 2.37 -9.92
C TYR A 49 -3.27 2.85 -11.37
N THR A 50 -2.12 3.10 -11.98
CA THR A 50 -2.02 3.36 -13.42
C THR A 50 -1.57 2.08 -14.12
N PRO A 51 -2.37 1.52 -15.05
CA PRO A 51 -1.99 0.33 -15.80
C PRO A 51 -0.69 0.56 -16.59
N PRO A 52 0.16 -0.46 -16.75
CA PRO A 52 1.43 -0.33 -17.45
C PRO A 52 1.25 0.17 -18.88
N ASP A 53 0.26 -0.32 -19.62
CA ASP A 53 -0.01 0.11 -21.00
C ASP A 53 -0.35 1.62 -21.08
N GLN A 54 -0.94 2.19 -20.01
CA GLN A 54 -1.29 3.59 -19.94
C GLN A 54 -0.13 4.46 -19.44
N LEU A 55 0.78 3.89 -18.64
CA LEU A 55 2.06 4.52 -18.31
C LEU A 55 2.92 4.75 -19.57
N GLU A 56 2.84 3.84 -20.55
CA GLU A 56 3.53 4.01 -21.84
C GLU A 56 3.01 5.24 -22.60
N ASP A 57 1.70 5.52 -22.52
CA ASP A 57 1.07 6.66 -23.19
C ASP A 57 1.28 8.00 -22.45
N GLU A 58 1.23 8.01 -21.11
CA GLU A 58 1.37 9.26 -20.33
C GLU A 58 2.82 9.75 -20.20
N HIS A 59 3.77 8.83 -20.01
CA HIS A 59 5.18 9.18 -19.88
C HIS A 59 5.96 9.05 -21.19
N GLY A 60 5.34 8.48 -22.25
CA GLY A 60 6.03 8.14 -23.49
C GLY A 60 7.09 7.03 -23.31
N LEU A 61 7.03 6.31 -22.19
CA LEU A 61 8.04 5.34 -21.76
C LEU A 61 7.48 3.92 -21.85
N SER A 62 7.94 3.16 -22.82
CA SER A 62 7.54 1.77 -22.96
C SER A 62 8.23 0.89 -21.90
N ARG A 63 7.66 -0.30 -21.63
CA ARG A 63 8.35 -1.34 -20.87
C ARG A 63 9.76 -1.63 -21.41
N THR A 64 9.93 -1.57 -22.73
CA THR A 64 11.23 -1.78 -23.39
C THR A 64 12.25 -0.71 -23.02
N ASP A 65 11.81 0.52 -22.75
CA ASP A 65 12.70 1.62 -22.33
C ASP A 65 13.23 1.40 -20.91
N TYR A 66 12.36 0.98 -19.99
CA TYR A 66 12.79 0.58 -18.65
C TYR A 66 13.73 -0.63 -18.69
N GLU A 67 13.43 -1.63 -19.52
CA GLU A 67 14.30 -2.80 -19.70
C GLU A 67 15.66 -2.39 -20.27
N ARG A 68 15.69 -1.50 -21.28
CA ARG A 68 16.93 -0.97 -21.86
C ARG A 68 17.78 -0.24 -20.83
N ILE A 69 17.17 0.62 -20.01
CA ILE A 69 17.90 1.31 -18.93
C ILE A 69 18.46 0.28 -17.95
N ALA A 70 17.65 -0.70 -17.53
CA ALA A 70 18.06 -1.72 -16.56
C ALA A 70 19.18 -2.63 -17.07
N SER A 71 19.15 -2.99 -18.36
CA SER A 71 20.15 -3.85 -19.00
C SER A 71 21.33 -3.10 -19.60
N ALA A 72 21.35 -1.76 -19.54
CA ALA A 72 22.43 -0.96 -20.11
C ALA A 72 23.77 -1.33 -19.48
N GLU A 73 24.75 -1.63 -20.31
CA GLU A 73 26.08 -2.05 -19.89
C GLU A 73 26.99 -0.85 -19.62
N TYR A 74 28.07 -1.08 -18.86
CA TYR A 74 29.03 -0.03 -18.50
C TYR A 74 29.50 0.85 -19.68
N PRO A 75 29.86 0.30 -20.86
CA PRO A 75 30.35 1.12 -21.98
C PRO A 75 29.28 2.06 -22.54
N GLU A 76 28.01 1.65 -22.55
CA GLU A 76 26.88 2.45 -23.05
C GLU A 76 26.59 3.61 -22.10
N LEU A 77 26.55 3.31 -20.79
CA LEU A 77 26.41 4.33 -19.74
C LEU A 77 27.60 5.30 -19.73
N GLN A 78 28.82 4.82 -19.96
CA GLN A 78 30.01 5.65 -20.04
C GLN A 78 29.97 6.63 -21.22
N HIS A 79 29.49 6.19 -22.39
CA HIS A 79 29.32 7.07 -23.55
C HIS A 79 28.40 8.24 -23.20
N ILE A 80 27.22 7.95 -22.65
CA ILE A 80 26.26 8.98 -22.24
C ILE A 80 26.82 9.87 -21.13
N ALA A 81 27.47 9.29 -20.12
CA ALA A 81 28.08 10.03 -19.02
C ALA A 81 29.18 10.98 -19.49
N SER A 82 29.87 10.69 -20.60
CA SER A 82 30.87 11.60 -21.17
C SER A 82 30.26 12.89 -21.73
N GLU A 83 28.98 12.85 -22.12
CA GLU A 83 28.23 13.99 -22.64
C GLU A 83 27.48 14.75 -21.54
N VAL A 84 27.28 14.12 -20.38
CA VAL A 84 26.58 14.71 -19.23
C VAL A 84 27.60 15.20 -18.18
N PRO A 85 27.83 16.51 -18.06
CA PRO A 85 28.89 17.04 -17.19
C PRO A 85 28.68 16.77 -15.70
N GLU A 86 27.44 16.47 -15.30
CA GLU A 86 27.07 16.17 -13.91
C GLU A 86 27.41 14.74 -13.49
N VAL A 87 27.65 13.83 -14.45
CA VAL A 87 27.96 12.44 -14.18
C VAL A 87 29.45 12.17 -14.43
N PRO A 88 30.18 11.57 -13.47
CA PRO A 88 31.55 11.15 -13.71
C PRO A 88 31.61 10.07 -14.80
N GLY A 89 32.25 10.35 -15.92
CA GLY A 89 32.42 9.38 -17.01
C GLY A 89 33.37 8.20 -16.72
N SER A 90 33.92 8.08 -15.50
CA SER A 90 34.71 6.93 -15.06
C SER A 90 34.84 6.89 -13.54
N GLY A 91 35.25 5.73 -13.00
CA GLY A 91 35.61 5.58 -11.57
C GLY A 91 34.43 5.28 -10.64
N ILE A 92 33.25 5.04 -11.19
CA ILE A 92 32.04 4.60 -10.50
C ILE A 92 31.47 3.37 -11.19
N GLU A 93 30.73 2.54 -10.45
CA GLU A 93 30.15 1.30 -10.97
C GLU A 93 28.98 1.57 -11.94
N ALA A 94 28.59 0.57 -12.75
CA ALA A 94 27.52 0.72 -13.74
C ALA A 94 26.18 1.12 -13.08
N ASP A 95 25.83 0.50 -11.95
CA ASP A 95 24.60 0.81 -11.22
C ASP A 95 24.61 2.24 -10.66
N GLU A 96 25.76 2.70 -10.15
CA GLU A 96 25.92 4.07 -9.68
C GLU A 96 25.85 5.08 -10.84
N MET A 97 26.45 4.77 -11.99
CA MET A 97 26.31 5.60 -13.21
C MET A 97 24.86 5.67 -13.66
N ARG A 98 24.15 4.53 -13.71
CA ARG A 98 22.74 4.48 -14.09
C ARG A 98 21.89 5.36 -13.19
N GLY A 99 22.09 5.26 -11.86
CA GLY A 99 21.38 6.11 -10.89
C GLY A 99 21.66 7.60 -11.09
N LYS A 100 22.93 7.98 -11.31
CA LYS A 100 23.29 9.39 -11.56
C LYS A 100 22.77 9.92 -12.89
N LEU A 101 22.80 9.10 -13.94
CA LEU A 101 22.25 9.44 -15.25
C LEU A 101 20.73 9.60 -15.18
N LEU A 102 20.03 8.73 -14.44
CA LEU A 102 18.59 8.86 -14.17
C LEU A 102 18.28 10.14 -13.40
N ALA A 103 19.11 10.52 -12.43
CA ALA A 103 18.92 11.76 -11.68
C ALA A 103 19.17 13.03 -12.53
N ALA A 104 20.16 12.99 -13.43
CA ALA A 104 20.54 14.15 -14.26
C ALA A 104 19.65 14.33 -15.50
N LEU A 105 19.37 13.24 -16.23
CA LEU A 105 18.64 13.27 -17.50
C LEU A 105 17.15 12.92 -17.34
N GLY A 106 16.78 12.15 -16.32
CA GLY A 106 15.48 11.51 -16.22
C GLY A 106 15.39 10.20 -17.01
N THR A 107 14.30 9.47 -16.83
CA THR A 107 14.06 8.14 -17.43
C THR A 107 13.88 8.20 -18.95
N SER A 108 13.10 9.16 -19.46
CA SER A 108 12.84 9.30 -20.90
C SER A 108 14.09 9.62 -21.70
N GLU A 109 14.79 10.70 -21.35
CA GLU A 109 15.98 11.14 -22.08
C GLU A 109 17.11 10.10 -22.02
N LEU A 110 17.27 9.39 -20.89
CA LEU A 110 18.25 8.31 -20.80
C LEU A 110 17.87 7.13 -21.71
N ALA A 111 16.59 6.75 -21.77
CA ALA A 111 16.13 5.69 -22.66
C ALA A 111 16.35 6.06 -24.13
N ASP A 112 16.05 7.31 -24.51
CA ASP A 112 16.24 7.83 -25.86
C ASP A 112 17.72 7.78 -26.28
N ARG A 113 18.63 8.26 -25.42
CA ARG A 113 20.07 8.22 -25.70
C ARG A 113 20.64 6.82 -25.77
N LEU A 114 20.15 5.90 -24.93
CA LEU A 114 20.54 4.48 -25.04
C LEU A 114 20.01 3.88 -26.36
N ALA A 115 18.80 4.25 -26.79
CA ALA A 115 18.25 3.81 -28.06
C ALA A 115 19.05 4.33 -29.27
N ASP A 116 19.66 5.51 -29.17
CA ASP A 116 20.55 6.08 -30.20
C ASP A 116 21.93 5.41 -30.27
N ILE A 117 22.38 4.72 -29.20
CA ILE A 117 23.65 3.99 -29.17
C ILE A 117 23.50 2.57 -29.77
N GLU A 118 22.36 1.92 -29.60
CA GLU A 118 22.05 0.61 -30.20
C GLU A 118 22.23 0.53 -31.75
N PRO A 119 21.86 1.55 -32.57
CA PRO A 119 22.05 1.48 -34.02
C PRO A 119 23.52 1.53 -34.46
N GLU A 120 24.41 2.23 -33.74
CA GLU A 120 25.83 2.31 -34.10
C GLU A 120 26.57 1.00 -33.81
N LYS A 121 26.21 0.30 -32.72
CA LYS A 121 26.74 -1.04 -32.41
C LYS A 121 26.28 -2.09 -33.43
N ARG A 122 25.00 -2.07 -33.84
CA ARG A 122 24.50 -2.93 -34.95
C ARG A 122 25.13 -2.61 -36.31
N ALA A 123 25.55 -1.36 -36.54
CA ALA A 123 26.26 -0.98 -37.76
C ALA A 123 27.72 -1.49 -37.76
N ASN A 124 28.40 -1.44 -36.60
CA ASN A 124 29.76 -1.95 -36.45
C ASN A 124 29.83 -3.49 -36.40
N GLU A 125 28.81 -4.18 -35.88
CA GLU A 125 28.77 -5.66 -35.88
C GLU A 125 28.45 -6.26 -37.26
N ARG A 126 27.85 -5.49 -38.19
CA ARG A 126 27.61 -5.92 -39.59
C ARG A 126 28.88 -5.82 -40.47
N GLY A 127 29.96 -5.23 -39.97
CA GLY A 127 31.24 -5.09 -40.67
C GLY A 127 32.21 -6.26 -40.51
N GLU A 128 31.96 -7.17 -39.57
CA GLU A 128 32.93 -8.21 -39.18
C GLU A 128 32.40 -9.65 -39.42
N GLU A 129 31.72 -9.88 -40.54
CA GLU A 129 31.53 -11.24 -41.08
C GLU A 129 32.20 -11.37 -42.46
N VAL A 130 33.47 -11.77 -42.49
CA VAL A 130 34.02 -12.71 -43.50
C VAL A 130 35.43 -13.18 -43.11
N ALA A 131 35.53 -14.32 -42.42
CA ALA A 131 36.62 -15.27 -42.66
C ALA A 131 36.23 -16.67 -42.15
N ALA A 132 35.83 -17.51 -43.10
CA ALA A 132 35.44 -18.89 -42.93
C ALA A 132 36.61 -19.84 -42.62
N GLY A 133 36.32 -20.92 -41.88
CA GLY A 133 37.10 -22.17 -41.89
C GLY A 133 36.43 -23.27 -41.03
N PRO A 134 36.35 -24.55 -41.48
CA PRO A 134 35.16 -25.38 -41.27
C PRO A 134 35.29 -26.60 -40.32
N THR A 135 34.14 -26.99 -39.77
CA THR A 135 33.56 -28.32 -39.42
C THR A 135 34.47 -29.51 -39.07
N MET A 136 34.16 -30.22 -37.97
CA MET A 136 33.99 -31.69 -37.96
C MET A 136 33.17 -32.17 -36.74
N LEU A 137 32.12 -32.96 -37.05
CA LEU A 137 31.30 -33.75 -36.12
C LEU A 137 32.11 -34.91 -35.49
N GLY A 138 31.72 -35.29 -34.27
CA GLY A 138 32.06 -36.57 -33.65
C GLY A 138 30.91 -37.05 -32.77
N ASP A 139 30.28 -38.14 -33.20
CA ASP A 139 29.10 -38.82 -32.66
C ASP A 139 29.41 -39.74 -31.45
N THR A 140 28.36 -39.97 -30.67
CA THR A 140 28.06 -40.71 -29.40
C THR A 140 28.70 -42.10 -29.17
N PRO A 141 28.69 -42.74 -27.95
CA PRO A 141 27.46 -43.24 -27.26
C PRO A 141 27.49 -43.15 -25.70
N ASP A 142 26.32 -43.02 -25.04
CA ASP A 142 25.56 -44.05 -24.30
C ASP A 142 26.32 -44.82 -23.21
N ASP A 143 25.98 -44.57 -21.95
CA ASP A 143 25.91 -45.62 -20.92
C ASP A 143 25.10 -45.12 -19.71
N GLY A 144 23.92 -45.68 -19.52
CA GLY A 144 23.06 -45.40 -18.37
C GLY A 144 23.57 -46.04 -17.08
N ARG A 145 23.19 -45.44 -15.94
CA ARG A 145 22.86 -46.19 -14.70
C ARG A 145 22.14 -45.33 -13.67
N SER A 146 20.94 -45.83 -13.36
CA SER A 146 19.99 -45.49 -12.31
C SER A 146 20.48 -45.84 -10.89
N ALA A 147 20.17 -45.01 -9.89
CA ALA A 147 19.79 -45.38 -8.49
C ALA A 147 19.69 -44.08 -7.63
N ALA A 148 18.50 -43.67 -7.19
CA ALA A 148 17.88 -43.99 -5.90
C ALA A 148 18.01 -42.84 -4.85
N GLN A 149 16.92 -42.06 -4.69
CA GLN A 149 16.43 -41.61 -3.39
C GLN A 149 15.80 -42.81 -2.63
N PRO A 150 15.44 -42.75 -1.33
CA PRO A 150 15.37 -41.62 -0.39
C PRO A 150 16.01 -41.94 0.99
N ASP A 151 16.03 -40.98 1.92
CA ASP A 151 15.83 -41.34 3.33
C ASP A 151 15.21 -40.19 4.12
N ALA A 152 14.10 -40.53 4.77
CA ALA A 152 13.30 -39.71 5.65
C ALA A 152 13.02 -40.56 6.91
N SER A 153 13.35 -40.01 8.09
CA SER A 153 12.82 -40.37 9.43
C SER A 153 13.45 -39.38 10.42
N THR A 154 12.75 -38.81 11.40
CA THR A 154 12.13 -39.56 12.50
C THR A 154 11.14 -38.68 13.29
N GLN A 155 10.11 -39.34 13.81
CA GLN A 155 9.04 -38.90 14.69
C GLN A 155 9.51 -38.35 16.05
N THR A 156 8.71 -37.46 16.63
CA THR A 156 8.39 -37.48 18.07
C THR A 156 6.94 -37.07 18.30
N THR A 157 6.22 -37.96 18.96
CA THR A 157 4.83 -37.85 19.42
C THR A 157 4.75 -37.06 20.73
N SER A 158 3.71 -36.25 20.92
CA SER A 158 3.19 -35.91 22.26
C SER A 158 1.71 -35.52 22.19
N SER A 159 0.99 -35.97 23.21
CA SER A 159 -0.43 -36.33 23.23
C SER A 159 -1.40 -35.17 23.47
N SER A 160 -2.65 -35.40 23.08
CA SER A 160 -3.84 -34.65 23.44
C SER A 160 -4.12 -34.62 24.95
N ASP A 161 -4.66 -33.52 25.44
CA ASP A 161 -5.66 -33.54 26.51
C ASP A 161 -6.68 -32.40 26.33
N THR A 162 -7.93 -32.71 26.68
CA THR A 162 -9.16 -32.01 26.33
C THR A 162 -9.78 -31.34 27.56
N SER A 163 -10.24 -30.09 27.38
CA SER A 163 -11.24 -29.33 28.16
C SER A 163 -10.93 -29.01 29.63
N GLU A 164 -11.28 -27.81 30.10
CA GLU A 164 -12.32 -27.54 31.12
C GLU A 164 -12.68 -26.03 31.14
N SER A 165 -13.98 -25.75 31.28
CA SER A 165 -14.59 -24.43 31.41
C SER A 165 -15.04 -24.24 32.86
N ALA A 166 -14.67 -23.13 33.49
CA ALA A 166 -15.44 -22.56 34.62
C ALA A 166 -15.04 -21.09 34.84
N GLY A 167 -16.03 -20.19 34.79
CA GLY A 167 -15.86 -18.80 35.17
C GLY A 167 -16.01 -18.55 36.66
N ALA A 168 -15.62 -17.36 37.11
CA ALA A 168 -16.38 -16.53 38.04
C ALA A 168 -15.68 -15.18 38.21
N ALA A 169 -16.52 -14.14 38.26
CA ALA A 169 -16.21 -12.75 38.51
C ALA A 169 -15.32 -12.53 39.73
N GLU A 170 -14.44 -11.52 39.65
CA GLU A 170 -14.27 -10.57 40.74
C GLU A 170 -14.21 -9.15 40.19
N SER A 171 -15.22 -8.38 40.58
CA SER A 171 -15.31 -6.94 40.43
C SER A 171 -14.15 -6.27 41.15
N ASN A 172 -13.40 -5.45 40.42
CA ASN A 172 -12.69 -4.33 41.04
C ASN A 172 -12.90 -3.09 40.18
N SER A 173 -13.93 -2.31 40.54
CA SER A 173 -14.21 -1.00 39.97
C SER A 173 -13.07 -0.05 40.27
N ALA A 174 -12.13 0.05 39.34
CA ALA A 174 -11.33 1.24 39.14
C ALA A 174 -11.81 1.86 37.83
N ALA A 175 -12.18 3.13 37.88
CA ALA A 175 -12.77 3.92 36.80
C ALA A 175 -11.98 3.74 35.50
N ASP A 176 -12.57 3.01 34.57
CA ASP A 176 -12.14 2.96 33.18
C ASP A 176 -13.16 3.82 32.41
N ASP A 177 -12.86 5.12 32.30
CA ASP A 177 -13.62 6.07 31.47
C ASP A 177 -13.40 5.70 30.00
N THR A 178 -14.01 4.60 29.57
CA THR A 178 -14.02 4.20 28.17
C THR A 178 -14.92 5.15 27.39
N PRO A 179 -14.63 5.40 26.09
CA PRO A 179 -15.51 6.19 25.22
C PRO A 179 -16.93 5.60 25.10
N SER A 180 -17.11 4.32 25.44
CA SER A 180 -18.41 3.66 25.51
C SER A 180 -19.21 4.07 26.76
N ASP A 181 -18.56 4.25 27.92
CA ASP A 181 -19.24 4.64 29.16
C ASP A 181 -19.63 6.13 29.12
N THR A 182 -18.76 6.98 28.58
CA THR A 182 -19.09 8.41 28.35
C THR A 182 -20.24 8.59 27.35
N LEU A 183 -20.27 7.79 26.26
CA LEU A 183 -21.38 7.78 25.31
C LEU A 183 -22.68 7.22 25.92
N SER A 184 -22.57 6.22 26.81
CA SER A 184 -23.71 5.65 27.54
C SER A 184 -24.28 6.63 28.56
N ALA A 185 -23.43 7.35 29.29
CA ALA A 185 -23.82 8.45 30.17
C ALA A 185 -24.48 9.59 29.39
N ALA A 186 -23.91 9.94 28.22
CA ALA A 186 -24.45 10.92 27.29
C ALA A 186 -25.84 10.55 26.74
N ASN A 187 -26.08 9.28 26.42
CA ASN A 187 -27.39 8.81 25.96
C ASN A 187 -28.40 8.72 27.11
N ARG A 188 -27.94 8.39 28.32
CA ARG A 188 -28.77 8.41 29.53
C ARG A 188 -29.30 9.82 29.82
N LEU A 189 -28.45 10.85 29.70
CA LEU A 189 -28.85 12.24 29.91
C LEU A 189 -29.93 12.71 28.93
N LEU A 190 -29.81 12.34 27.65
CA LEU A 190 -30.84 12.64 26.64
C LEU A 190 -32.15 11.91 26.91
N THR A 191 -32.09 10.69 27.44
CA THR A 191 -33.26 9.88 27.76
C THR A 191 -33.95 10.37 29.04
N GLU A 192 -33.18 10.83 30.03
CA GLU A 192 -33.69 11.36 31.28
C GLU A 192 -34.39 12.72 31.11
N HIS A 193 -33.93 13.51 30.14
CA HIS A 193 -34.50 14.81 29.80
C HIS A 193 -35.26 14.81 28.46
N ASP A 194 -35.82 13.68 28.02
CA ASP A 194 -36.58 13.60 26.75
C ASP A 194 -37.80 14.54 26.74
N GLU A 195 -38.35 14.85 27.91
CA GLU A 195 -39.41 15.86 28.06
C GLU A 195 -38.95 17.31 27.84
N LYS A 196 -37.63 17.57 27.81
CA LYS A 196 -37.05 18.92 27.66
C LYS A 196 -36.59 19.21 26.26
N TRP A 197 -36.36 18.21 25.42
CA TRP A 197 -35.92 18.43 24.04
C TRP A 197 -36.81 17.68 23.05
N THR A 198 -37.12 18.35 21.94
CA THR A 198 -37.92 17.76 20.87
C THR A 198 -37.15 17.80 19.56
N ARG A 199 -37.49 16.86 18.67
CA ARG A 199 -36.99 16.86 17.29
C ARG A 199 -38.04 17.48 16.38
N SER A 200 -37.77 18.70 15.94
CA SER A 200 -38.64 19.43 15.03
C SER A 200 -38.15 19.23 13.60
N ALA A 201 -38.99 18.69 12.71
CA ALA A 201 -38.62 18.46 11.30
C ALA A 201 -38.83 19.69 10.40
N GLU A 202 -39.22 20.82 10.98
CA GLU A 202 -39.68 22.01 10.26
C GLU A 202 -38.59 23.09 10.09
N ASN A 203 -37.46 22.96 10.78
CA ASN A 203 -36.37 23.96 10.77
C ASN A 203 -35.03 23.38 10.29
N ASP A 204 -34.15 24.24 9.80
CA ASP A 204 -32.74 23.93 9.50
C ASP A 204 -31.96 23.37 10.71
N GLU A 205 -32.46 23.62 11.92
CA GLU A 205 -31.93 23.10 13.18
C GLU A 205 -32.95 22.12 13.78
N PRO A 206 -32.77 20.80 13.57
CA PRO A 206 -33.83 19.83 13.80
C PRO A 206 -34.07 19.48 15.27
N TYR A 207 -33.31 20.06 16.19
CA TYR A 207 -33.47 19.82 17.62
C TYR A 207 -33.74 21.12 18.35
N GLU A 208 -34.63 21.08 19.34
CA GLU A 208 -35.00 22.23 20.16
C GLU A 208 -35.03 21.82 21.63
N VAL A 209 -34.41 22.62 22.50
CA VAL A 209 -34.28 22.36 23.95
C VAL A 209 -34.99 23.45 24.73
N THR A 210 -35.84 23.05 25.68
CA THR A 210 -36.50 23.93 26.63
C THR A 210 -35.60 24.08 27.86
N LEU A 211 -35.15 25.30 28.10
CA LEU A 211 -34.31 25.65 29.24
C LEU A 211 -35.17 25.83 30.51
N PRO A 212 -34.56 25.75 31.72
CA PRO A 212 -35.27 25.96 32.98
C PRO A 212 -35.77 27.40 33.17
N ASP A 213 -35.30 28.35 32.36
CA ASP A 213 -35.79 29.73 32.30
C ASP A 213 -37.10 29.87 31.49
N GLY A 214 -37.55 28.78 30.83
CA GLY A 214 -38.74 28.72 29.98
C GLY A 214 -38.51 29.11 28.52
N SER A 215 -37.27 29.44 28.13
CA SER A 215 -36.90 29.73 26.75
C SER A 215 -36.62 28.44 25.96
N THR A 216 -36.82 28.46 24.64
CA THR A 216 -36.40 27.38 23.76
C THR A 216 -35.20 27.77 22.91
N VAL A 217 -34.24 26.85 22.78
CA VAL A 217 -33.00 27.04 22.00
C VAL A 217 -32.87 25.93 20.97
N SER A 218 -32.64 26.32 19.72
CA SER A 218 -32.45 25.43 18.58
C SER A 218 -31.01 24.90 18.49
N ALA A 219 -30.87 23.68 18.01
CA ALA A 219 -29.62 22.94 17.93
C ALA A 219 -29.56 22.10 16.65
N ARG A 220 -28.35 22.01 16.08
CA ARG A 220 -28.10 21.25 14.84
C ARG A 220 -27.84 19.77 15.11
N THR A 221 -27.16 19.47 16.20
CA THR A 221 -26.76 18.10 16.55
C THR A 221 -27.27 17.71 17.94
N LYS A 222 -27.43 16.40 18.18
CA LYS A 222 -27.71 15.87 19.53
C LYS A 222 -26.61 16.20 20.55
N ASP A 223 -25.39 16.44 20.08
CA ASP A 223 -24.28 16.88 20.94
C ASP A 223 -24.50 18.30 21.48
N ASP A 224 -24.99 19.21 20.62
CA ASP A 224 -25.38 20.57 21.01
C ASP A 224 -26.53 20.57 22.01
N VAL A 225 -27.54 19.70 21.81
CA VAL A 225 -28.63 19.46 22.77
C VAL A 225 -28.09 19.02 24.12
N ARG A 226 -27.13 18.09 24.12
CA ARG A 226 -26.50 17.60 25.35
C ARG A 226 -25.72 18.70 26.06
N LYS A 227 -24.99 19.52 25.32
CA LYS A 227 -24.26 20.67 25.85
C LYS A 227 -25.21 21.69 26.50
N LEU A 228 -26.36 21.93 25.88
CA LEU A 228 -27.40 22.82 26.44
C LEU A 228 -28.05 22.22 27.70
N LEU A 229 -28.32 20.91 27.72
CA LEU A 229 -28.82 20.24 28.92
C LEU A 229 -27.79 20.28 30.05
N PHE A 230 -26.54 19.91 29.79
CA PHE A 230 -25.46 19.89 30.79
C PHE A 230 -25.13 21.28 31.37
N GLN A 231 -25.34 22.35 30.62
CA GLN A 231 -25.12 23.71 31.13
C GLN A 231 -26.28 24.24 31.99
N ASN A 232 -27.47 23.67 31.86
CA ASN A 232 -28.69 24.19 32.47
C ASN A 232 -29.35 23.25 33.49
N TYR A 233 -28.96 21.97 33.53
CA TYR A 233 -29.46 20.92 34.42
C TYR A 233 -28.30 20.09 34.99
#